data_AF-A0A7C0WIA0-F1
#
_entry.id   AF-A0A7C0WIA0-F1
#
_cell.length_a   1.000
_cell.length_b   1.000
_cell.length_c   1.000
_cell.angle_alpha   90.00
_cell.angle_beta   90.00
_cell.angle_gamma   90.00
#
_symmetry.space_group_name_H-M   'P 1'
#
loop_
_entity.id
_entity.type
_entity.pdbx_description
1 polymer ?
#
loop_
_entity_poly.entity_id
_entity_poly.type
_entity_poly.pdbx_seq_one_letter_code
_entity_poly.pdbx_strand_id
1 'polypeptide(L)'
;RITEPLNPRICSVVALPAPTEREKTQWYFQRYVPHLPAAGEMVILDRSWYNRAGVERVMGFCTEDEYQEFMRSCPEFERMLVRSGIKLIKYWFSVSDEEQERRFQGRISEPTKRWKLSPMDLESRNRWVEYSKAKDFNFAHTDIKQAPWYVVDADIKKHARLKCIAHLLSLFDYKDLTPEPVILEERPPQAGYVRPPMEDQTFVPDTVTELLSSKPEDSEKS
;
A
#
# COMPACT_ATOMS: atom_id res chain seq x y z
N ARG A 1 -5.81 1.54 5.43
CA ARG A 1 -6.06 0.97 6.78
C ARG A 1 -4.86 1.19 7.68
N ILE A 2 -3.66 0.71 7.34
CA ILE A 2 -2.43 1.08 8.08
C ILE A 2 -2.21 2.59 8.04
N THR A 3 -2.27 3.20 6.85
CA THR A 3 -1.99 4.63 6.65
C THR A 3 -3.12 5.59 7.00
N GLU A 4 -4.33 5.09 7.20
CA GLU A 4 -5.53 5.91 7.39
C GLU A 4 -5.53 6.72 8.70
N PRO A 5 -5.10 6.16 9.85
CA PRO A 5 -4.93 6.93 11.08
C PRO A 5 -3.56 7.60 11.23
N LEU A 6 -2.65 7.44 10.25
CA LEU A 6 -1.26 7.91 10.37
C LEU A 6 -1.08 9.31 9.77
N ASN A 7 -0.11 10.06 10.30
CA ASN A 7 0.27 11.35 9.75
C ASN A 7 0.96 11.16 8.38
N PRO A 8 0.42 11.71 7.28
CA PRO A 8 0.97 11.52 5.94
C PRO A 8 2.35 12.19 5.75
N ARG A 9 2.77 13.07 6.66
CA ARG A 9 4.13 13.65 6.65
C ARG A 9 5.21 12.66 7.09
N ILE A 10 4.82 11.61 7.80
CA ILE A 10 5.73 10.63 8.41
C ILE A 10 5.57 9.27 7.73
N CYS A 11 4.33 8.93 7.34
CA CYS A 11 4.03 7.68 6.65
C CYS A 11 3.71 7.93 5.18
N SER A 12 4.50 7.33 4.28
CA SER A 12 4.29 7.40 2.84
C SER A 12 4.05 6.02 2.22
N VAL A 13 3.30 6.00 1.11
CA VAL A 13 3.06 4.79 0.31
C VAL A 13 3.71 4.97 -1.04
N VAL A 14 4.52 4.00 -1.44
CA VAL A 14 5.26 4.00 -2.68
C VAL A 14 4.74 2.85 -3.54
N ALA A 15 4.07 3.20 -4.65
CA ALA A 15 3.51 2.26 -5.61
C ALA A 15 4.08 2.60 -7.00
N LEU A 16 5.26 2.06 -7.31
CA LEU A 16 5.95 2.36 -8.55
C LEU A 16 5.27 1.71 -9.76
N PRO A 17 5.09 2.43 -10.87
CA PRO A 17 4.62 1.84 -12.12
C PRO A 17 5.72 0.97 -12.76
N ALA A 18 5.40 0.40 -13.93
CA ALA A 18 6.38 -0.27 -14.78
C ALA A 18 7.62 0.63 -15.01
N PRO A 19 8.84 0.07 -15.04
CA PRO A 19 10.05 0.85 -15.21
C PRO A 19 10.08 1.51 -16.60
N THR A 20 10.50 2.77 -16.64
CA THR A 20 10.80 3.52 -17.87
C THR A 20 12.01 2.93 -18.59
N GLU A 21 12.21 3.27 -19.86
CA GLU A 21 13.37 2.81 -20.64
C GLU A 21 14.70 3.17 -19.97
N ARG A 22 14.78 4.33 -19.29
CA ARG A 22 15.96 4.71 -18.52
C ARG A 22 16.12 3.88 -17.24
N GLU A 23 15.04 3.58 -16.53
CA GLU A 23 15.12 2.75 -15.32
C GLU A 23 15.49 1.29 -15.64
N LYS A 24 15.14 0.79 -16.83
CA LYS A 24 15.53 -0.55 -17.29
C LYS A 24 17.04 -0.67 -17.52
N THR A 25 17.74 0.42 -17.83
CA THR A 25 19.20 0.43 -18.01
C THR A 25 19.97 0.73 -16.73
N GLN A 26 19.27 1.01 -15.63
CA GLN A 26 19.87 1.26 -14.32
C GLN A 26 20.10 -0.02 -13.55
N TRP A 27 20.86 0.10 -12.47
CA TRP A 27 20.88 -0.95 -11.47
C TRP A 27 19.47 -1.15 -10.90
N TYR A 28 19.00 -2.39 -10.83
CA TYR A 28 17.60 -2.70 -10.53
C TYR A 28 17.06 -2.06 -9.24
N PHE A 29 17.88 -2.03 -8.17
CA PHE A 29 17.50 -1.43 -6.90
C PHE A 29 17.51 0.11 -6.90
N GLN A 30 18.17 0.74 -7.88
CA GLN A 30 18.38 2.19 -7.95
C GLN A 30 17.07 2.97 -7.94
N ARG A 31 16.00 2.47 -8.56
CA ARG A 31 14.70 3.15 -8.55
C ARG A 31 13.98 3.08 -7.21
N TYR A 32 14.33 2.12 -6.35
CA TYR A 32 13.71 1.94 -5.03
C TYR A 32 14.46 2.70 -3.94
N VAL A 33 15.77 2.88 -4.08
CA VAL A 33 16.64 3.56 -3.10
C VAL A 33 16.16 5.00 -2.75
N PRO A 34 15.72 5.84 -3.70
CA PRO A 34 15.21 7.18 -3.40
C PRO A 34 13.98 7.21 -2.50
N HIS A 35 13.30 6.07 -2.35
CA HIS A 35 12.09 5.92 -1.55
C HIS A 35 12.34 5.28 -0.19
N LEU A 36 13.59 5.02 0.19
CA LEU A 36 13.91 4.47 1.50
C LEU A 36 13.64 5.52 2.60
N PRO A 37 13.17 5.10 3.79
CA PRO A 37 12.84 6.02 4.86
C PRO A 37 14.09 6.68 5.46
N ALA A 38 13.97 7.95 5.83
CA ALA A 38 14.86 8.59 6.78
C ALA A 38 14.50 8.22 8.24
N ALA A 39 15.31 8.68 9.19
CA ALA A 39 15.06 8.42 10.61
C ALA A 39 13.69 8.98 11.05
N GLY A 40 12.85 8.13 11.64
CA GLY A 40 11.50 8.47 12.09
C GLY A 40 10.43 8.36 11.03
N GLU A 41 10.78 8.09 9.77
CA GLU A 41 9.82 7.89 8.69
C GLU A 41 9.39 6.43 8.56
N MET A 42 8.19 6.22 8.02
CA MET A 42 7.66 4.92 7.67
C MET A 42 7.30 4.91 6.19
N VAL A 43 7.90 3.99 5.42
CA VAL A 43 7.58 3.81 4.00
C VAL A 43 6.92 2.45 3.80
N ILE A 44 5.76 2.44 3.15
CA ILE A 44 5.06 1.24 2.73
C ILE A 44 5.22 1.07 1.22
N LEU A 45 5.87 -0.01 0.81
CA LEU A 45 6.02 -0.38 -0.59
C LEU A 45 4.82 -1.25 -1.02
N ASP A 46 3.91 -0.69 -1.83
CA ASP A 46 2.86 -1.44 -2.52
C ASP A 46 3.45 -2.06 -3.78
N ARG A 47 3.86 -3.34 -3.64
CA ARG A 47 4.90 -3.99 -4.43
C ARG A 47 6.27 -3.33 -4.23
N SER A 48 7.33 -4.09 -4.48
CA SER A 48 8.70 -3.66 -4.20
C SER A 48 9.66 -4.21 -5.25
N TRP A 49 10.96 -4.25 -4.94
CA TRP A 49 11.98 -4.93 -5.75
C TRP A 49 11.67 -6.43 -5.95
N TYR A 50 10.76 -7.02 -5.18
CA TYR A 50 10.27 -8.39 -5.41
C TYR A 50 9.43 -8.56 -6.68
N ASN A 51 9.16 -7.50 -7.45
CA ASN A 51 8.59 -7.64 -8.80
C ASN A 51 9.44 -8.57 -9.69
N ARG A 52 10.78 -8.49 -9.59
CA ARG A 52 11.70 -9.37 -10.32
C ARG A 52 11.58 -10.84 -9.93
N ALA A 53 11.36 -11.10 -8.64
CA ALA A 53 11.16 -12.45 -8.12
C ALA A 53 9.80 -13.07 -8.51
N GLY A 54 8.81 -12.26 -8.86
CA GLY A 54 7.45 -12.71 -9.12
C GLY A 54 7.02 -12.45 -10.56
N VAL A 55 6.42 -11.29 -10.79
CA VAL A 55 5.78 -10.98 -12.08
C VAL A 55 6.78 -10.93 -13.24
N GLU A 56 7.97 -10.35 -13.06
CA GLU A 56 8.92 -10.25 -14.18
C GLU A 56 9.44 -11.64 -14.57
N ARG A 57 9.68 -12.52 -13.59
CA ARG A 57 10.07 -13.91 -13.85
C ARG A 57 8.99 -14.67 -14.60
N VAL A 58 7.76 -14.67 -14.10
CA VAL A 58 6.67 -15.48 -14.66
C VAL A 58 6.18 -14.96 -16.01
N MET A 59 6.25 -13.65 -16.24
CA MET A 59 5.83 -13.01 -17.49
C MET A 59 6.98 -12.85 -18.50
N GLY A 60 8.22 -13.15 -18.13
CA GLY A 60 9.38 -13.02 -19.01
C GLY A 60 9.81 -11.57 -19.25
N PHE A 61 9.62 -10.68 -18.28
CA PHE A 61 10.07 -9.28 -18.35
C PHE A 61 11.51 -9.07 -17.89
N CYS A 62 12.17 -10.12 -17.41
CA CYS A 62 13.60 -10.14 -17.13
C CYS A 62 14.26 -11.38 -17.73
N THR A 63 15.55 -11.32 -18.00
CA THR A 63 16.32 -12.49 -18.44
C THR A 63 16.58 -13.44 -17.25
N GLU A 64 17.00 -14.68 -17.54
CA GLU A 64 17.43 -15.62 -16.50
C GLU A 64 18.61 -15.06 -15.70
N ASP A 65 19.59 -14.46 -16.37
CA ASP A 65 20.78 -13.89 -15.73
C ASP A 65 20.41 -12.75 -14.77
N GLU A 66 19.49 -11.87 -15.20
CA GLU A 66 18.98 -10.79 -14.35
C GLU A 66 18.23 -11.30 -13.12
N TYR A 67 17.47 -12.38 -13.28
CA TYR A 67 16.73 -13.03 -12.19
C TYR A 67 17.69 -13.67 -11.19
N GLN A 68 18.68 -14.44 -11.65
CA GLN A 68 19.68 -15.06 -10.80
C GLN A 68 20.58 -14.04 -10.10
N GLU A 69 20.91 -12.94 -10.78
CA GLU A 69 21.63 -11.81 -10.16
C GLU A 69 20.79 -11.15 -9.06
N PHE A 70 19.49 -10.91 -9.32
CA PHE A 70 18.59 -10.39 -8.29
C PHE A 70 18.53 -11.30 -7.07
N MET A 71 18.42 -12.62 -7.27
CA MET A 71 18.32 -13.59 -6.18
C MET A 71 19.59 -13.62 -5.31
N ARG A 72 20.76 -13.36 -5.90
CA ARG A 72 22.03 -13.22 -5.17
C ARG A 72 22.16 -11.87 -4.47
N SER A 73 21.81 -10.78 -5.15
CA SER A 73 21.99 -9.41 -4.67
C SER A 73 20.94 -8.97 -3.64
N CYS A 74 19.71 -9.48 -3.72
CA CYS A 74 18.60 -9.04 -2.86
C CYS A 74 18.89 -9.25 -1.36
N PRO A 75 19.32 -10.43 -0.88
CA PRO A 75 19.66 -10.61 0.54
C PRO A 75 20.79 -9.68 1.02
N GLU A 76 21.79 -9.41 0.18
CA GLU A 76 22.88 -8.50 0.53
C GLU A 76 22.39 -7.06 0.66
N PHE A 77 21.57 -6.60 -0.27
CA PHE A 77 20.92 -5.30 -0.22
C PHE A 77 20.10 -5.14 1.07
N GLU A 78 19.29 -6.14 1.42
CA GLU A 78 18.49 -6.13 2.65
C GLU A 78 19.36 -6.09 3.91
N ARG A 79 20.46 -6.85 3.94
CA ARG A 79 21.42 -6.80 5.06
C ARG A 79 22.09 -5.43 5.17
N MET A 80 22.34 -4.72 4.06
CA MET A 80 22.85 -3.35 4.13
C MET A 80 21.83 -2.42 4.80
N LEU A 81 20.55 -2.50 4.42
CA LEU A 81 19.49 -1.68 5.03
C LEU A 81 19.35 -1.96 6.53
N VAL A 82 19.29 -3.24 6.91
CA VAL A 82 19.15 -3.64 8.33
C VAL A 82 20.36 -3.21 9.15
N ARG A 83 21.58 -3.36 8.62
CA ARG A 83 22.79 -2.86 9.31
C ARG A 83 22.83 -1.34 9.46
N SER A 84 22.18 -0.61 8.55
CA SER A 84 22.02 0.84 8.65
C SER A 84 20.94 1.27 9.66
N GLY A 85 20.27 0.33 10.33
CA GLY A 85 19.23 0.61 11.33
C GLY A 85 17.80 0.62 10.78
N ILE A 86 17.60 0.37 9.48
CA ILE A 86 16.27 0.29 8.89
C ILE A 86 15.60 -1.03 9.31
N LYS A 87 14.40 -0.93 9.88
CA LYS A 87 13.55 -2.10 10.18
C LYS A 87 12.83 -2.53 8.90
N LEU A 88 13.39 -3.51 8.18
CA LEU A 88 12.79 -4.08 6.98
C LEU A 88 11.81 -5.20 7.35
N ILE A 89 10.54 -5.02 6.98
CA ILE A 89 9.46 -5.99 7.28
C ILE A 89 8.81 -6.39 5.96
N LYS A 90 8.78 -7.69 5.66
CA LYS A 90 8.27 -8.24 4.40
C LYS A 90 7.02 -9.05 4.65
N TYR A 91 5.94 -8.69 3.97
CA TYR A 91 4.65 -9.39 4.08
C TYR A 91 4.25 -10.05 2.77
N TRP A 92 3.96 -11.35 2.82
CA TRP A 92 3.35 -12.09 1.72
C TRP A 92 1.89 -12.40 2.06
N PHE A 93 0.95 -11.81 1.31
CA PHE A 93 -0.48 -12.09 1.50
C PHE A 93 -0.88 -13.34 0.71
N SER A 94 -1.08 -14.45 1.40
CA SER A 94 -1.49 -15.72 0.80
C SER A 94 -3.01 -15.77 0.67
N VAL A 95 -3.51 -16.03 -0.53
CA VAL A 95 -4.93 -16.22 -0.81
C VAL A 95 -5.09 -17.62 -1.43
N SER A 96 -6.07 -18.38 -0.98
CA SER A 96 -6.43 -19.66 -1.58
C SER A 96 -6.90 -19.49 -3.03
N ASP A 97 -6.68 -20.50 -3.85
CA ASP A 97 -7.09 -20.49 -5.27
C ASP A 97 -8.60 -20.23 -5.42
N GLU A 98 -9.41 -20.91 -4.58
CA GLU A 98 -10.86 -20.72 -4.54
C GLU A 98 -11.28 -19.28 -4.22
N GLU A 99 -10.65 -18.65 -3.22
CA GLU A 99 -10.94 -17.27 -2.87
C GLU A 99 -10.39 -16.28 -3.91
N GLN A 100 -9.28 -16.61 -4.55
CA GLN A 100 -8.73 -15.82 -5.65
C GLN A 100 -9.72 -15.81 -6.83
N GLU A 101 -10.22 -16.98 -7.24
CA GLU A 101 -11.23 -17.14 -8.28
C GLU A 101 -12.51 -16.37 -7.94
N ARG A 102 -13.03 -16.56 -6.72
CA ARG A 102 -14.23 -15.85 -6.26
C ARG A 102 -14.08 -14.34 -6.34
N ARG A 103 -12.89 -13.81 -5.98
CA ARG A 103 -12.56 -12.38 -6.10
C ARG A 103 -12.48 -11.91 -7.54
N PHE A 104 -11.95 -12.73 -8.44
CA PHE A 104 -11.91 -12.44 -9.87
C PHE A 104 -13.32 -12.32 -10.44
N GLN A 105 -14.17 -13.32 -10.21
CA GLN A 105 -15.57 -13.30 -10.66
C GLN A 105 -16.34 -12.10 -10.09
N GLY A 106 -16.16 -11.79 -8.80
CA GLY A 106 -16.77 -10.62 -8.18
C GLY A 106 -16.31 -9.27 -8.76
N ARG A 107 -15.09 -9.16 -9.28
CA ARG A 107 -14.62 -7.93 -9.96
C ARG A 107 -15.19 -7.79 -11.37
N ILE A 108 -15.46 -8.91 -12.04
CA ILE A 108 -16.08 -8.92 -13.38
C ILE A 108 -17.53 -8.44 -13.30
N SER A 109 -18.26 -8.95 -12.30
CA SER A 109 -19.68 -8.64 -12.08
C SER A 109 -19.94 -7.23 -11.56
N GLU A 110 -18.99 -6.61 -10.84
CA GLU A 110 -19.14 -5.28 -10.24
C GLU A 110 -18.49 -4.17 -11.08
N PRO A 111 -19.26 -3.28 -11.74
CA PRO A 111 -18.72 -2.26 -12.65
C PRO A 111 -17.69 -1.33 -12.00
N THR A 112 -17.90 -0.96 -10.73
CA THR A 112 -17.03 -0.05 -9.97
C THR A 112 -15.65 -0.64 -9.66
N LYS A 113 -15.48 -1.96 -9.79
CA LYS A 113 -14.22 -2.68 -9.51
C LYS A 113 -13.54 -3.20 -10.76
N ARG A 114 -14.17 -3.08 -11.94
CA ARG A 114 -13.67 -3.61 -13.21
C ARG A 114 -12.32 -3.00 -13.62
N TRP A 115 -12.09 -1.73 -13.29
CA TRP A 115 -10.80 -1.06 -13.55
C TRP A 115 -9.61 -1.74 -12.85
N LYS A 116 -9.85 -2.58 -11.83
CA LYS A 116 -8.82 -3.34 -11.11
C LYS A 116 -8.47 -4.68 -11.79
N LEU A 117 -9.02 -4.96 -12.96
CA LEU A 117 -8.69 -6.13 -13.77
C LEU A 117 -7.87 -5.67 -14.96
N SER A 118 -6.62 -6.13 -15.01
CA SER A 118 -5.75 -5.97 -16.16
C SER A 118 -5.68 -7.27 -16.97
N PRO A 119 -5.32 -7.22 -18.26
CA PRO A 119 -5.02 -8.42 -19.04
C PRO A 119 -3.96 -9.31 -18.38
N MET A 120 -3.01 -8.70 -17.67
CA MET A 120 -1.97 -9.40 -16.92
C MET A 120 -2.53 -10.21 -15.76
N ASP A 121 -3.62 -9.78 -15.12
CA ASP A 121 -4.25 -10.54 -14.03
C ASP A 121 -4.91 -11.82 -14.56
N LEU A 122 -5.48 -11.81 -15.77
CA LEU A 122 -6.04 -13.00 -16.42
C LEU A 122 -4.93 -14.00 -16.79
N GLU A 123 -3.83 -13.52 -17.36
CA GLU A 123 -2.66 -14.36 -17.65
C GLU A 123 -2.05 -14.94 -16.36
N SER A 124 -2.07 -14.18 -15.26
CA SER A 124 -1.52 -14.65 -13.99
C SER A 124 -2.26 -15.86 -13.42
N ARG A 125 -3.58 -15.94 -13.67
CA ARG A 125 -4.41 -17.09 -13.31
C ARG A 125 -3.98 -18.35 -14.06
N ASN A 126 -3.76 -18.24 -15.37
CA ASN A 126 -3.31 -19.38 -16.19
C ASN A 126 -1.92 -19.89 -15.79
N ARG A 127 -1.08 -19.02 -15.21
CA ARG A 127 0.30 -19.31 -14.80
C ARG A 127 0.45 -19.58 -13.29
N TRP A 128 -0.60 -20.02 -12.60
CA TRP A 128 -0.61 -20.25 -11.16
C TRP A 128 0.57 -21.11 -10.66
N VAL A 129 0.88 -22.21 -11.36
CA VAL A 129 2.00 -23.10 -10.99
C VAL A 129 3.34 -22.38 -11.08
N GLU A 130 3.54 -21.54 -12.09
CA GLU A 130 4.78 -20.77 -12.26
C GLU A 130 4.92 -19.68 -11.19
N TYR A 131 3.82 -19.02 -10.81
CA TYR A 131 3.82 -18.10 -9.66
C TYR A 131 4.12 -18.82 -8.35
N SER A 132 3.61 -20.04 -8.16
CA SER A 132 3.88 -20.85 -6.97
C SER A 132 5.36 -21.22 -6.88
N LYS A 133 5.96 -21.68 -7.97
CA LYS A 133 7.42 -21.96 -8.05
C LYS A 133 8.25 -20.70 -7.80
N ALA A 134 7.88 -19.57 -8.41
CA ALA A 134 8.58 -18.30 -8.23
C ALA A 134 8.54 -17.84 -6.77
N LYS A 135 7.39 -17.98 -6.10
CA LYS A 135 7.24 -17.72 -4.66
C LYS A 135 8.16 -18.62 -3.83
N ASP A 136 8.12 -19.93 -4.05
CA ASP A 136 8.92 -20.87 -3.25
C ASP A 136 10.42 -20.62 -3.43
N PHE A 137 10.86 -20.32 -4.65
CA PHE A 137 12.25 -19.94 -4.93
C PHE A 137 12.63 -18.62 -4.25
N ASN A 138 11.75 -17.61 -4.30
CA ASN A 138 11.96 -16.33 -3.64
C ASN A 138 12.13 -16.49 -2.12
N PHE A 139 11.29 -17.31 -1.49
CA PHE A 139 11.39 -17.60 -0.06
C PHE A 139 12.71 -18.30 0.27
N ALA A 140 13.06 -19.34 -0.50
CA ALA A 140 14.30 -20.09 -0.28
C ALA A 140 15.57 -19.22 -0.32
N HIS A 141 15.59 -18.17 -1.15
CA HIS A 141 16.78 -17.32 -1.33
C HIS A 141 16.78 -16.05 -0.49
N THR A 142 15.60 -15.51 -0.17
CA THR A 142 15.49 -14.17 0.43
C THR A 142 14.88 -14.16 1.82
N ASP A 143 14.45 -15.30 2.35
CA ASP A 143 14.04 -15.42 3.75
C ASP A 143 15.27 -15.55 4.66
N ILE A 144 15.83 -14.40 5.07
CA ILE A 144 17.00 -14.35 5.95
C ILE A 144 16.58 -14.00 7.37
N LYS A 145 17.31 -14.49 8.37
CA LYS A 145 16.99 -14.24 9.80
C LYS A 145 16.90 -12.75 10.14
N GLN A 146 17.68 -11.90 9.47
CA GLN A 146 17.69 -10.45 9.70
C GLN A 146 16.50 -9.71 9.06
N ALA A 147 15.89 -10.29 8.03
CA ALA A 147 14.77 -9.74 7.28
C ALA A 147 13.88 -10.90 6.82
N PRO A 148 13.09 -11.49 7.74
CA PRO A 148 12.27 -12.65 7.42
C PRO A 148 11.03 -12.28 6.61
N TRP A 149 10.45 -13.28 5.95
CA TRP A 149 9.14 -13.19 5.31
C TRP A 149 8.01 -13.58 6.26
N TYR A 150 7.01 -12.71 6.37
CA TYR A 150 5.79 -12.98 7.14
C TYR A 150 4.62 -13.28 6.21
N VAL A 151 4.13 -14.53 6.28
CA VAL A 151 2.95 -14.94 5.51
C VAL A 151 1.68 -14.54 6.25
N VAL A 152 0.84 -13.75 5.61
CA VAL A 152 -0.47 -13.34 6.11
C VAL A 152 -1.53 -14.09 5.32
N ASP A 153 -2.25 -14.99 5.98
CA ASP A 153 -3.47 -15.58 5.43
C ASP A 153 -4.51 -14.48 5.16
N ALA A 154 -4.85 -14.34 3.88
CA ALA A 154 -5.56 -13.22 3.32
C ALA A 154 -6.92 -13.60 2.71
N ASP A 155 -7.45 -14.79 3.02
CA ASP A 155 -8.75 -15.24 2.51
C ASP A 155 -9.88 -14.33 3.00
N ILE A 156 -9.88 -14.01 4.30
CA ILE A 156 -10.79 -13.03 4.89
C ILE A 156 -10.07 -11.69 5.01
N LYS A 157 -10.38 -10.74 4.11
CA LYS A 157 -9.73 -9.40 4.06
C LYS A 157 -9.70 -8.68 5.40
N LYS A 158 -10.77 -8.77 6.20
CA LYS A 158 -10.83 -8.12 7.52
C LYS A 158 -9.83 -8.74 8.49
N HIS A 159 -9.73 -10.07 8.53
CA HIS A 159 -8.79 -10.78 9.39
C HIS A 159 -7.35 -10.52 8.96
N ALA A 160 -7.07 -10.56 7.65
CA ALA A 160 -5.76 -10.27 7.10
C ALA A 160 -5.24 -8.90 7.54
N ARG A 161 -6.10 -7.88 7.50
CA ARG A 161 -5.77 -6.52 7.92
C ARG A 161 -5.44 -6.46 9.42
N LEU A 162 -6.27 -7.07 10.26
CA LEU A 162 -6.06 -7.09 11.71
C LEU A 162 -4.80 -7.87 12.08
N LYS A 163 -4.59 -9.07 11.51
CA LYS A 163 -3.37 -9.87 11.70
C LYS A 163 -2.12 -9.10 11.30
N CYS A 164 -2.14 -8.45 10.13
CA CYS A 164 -1.02 -7.65 9.63
C CYS A 164 -0.70 -6.47 10.55
N ILE A 165 -1.70 -5.68 10.95
CA ILE A 165 -1.54 -4.53 11.86
C ILE A 165 -1.06 -4.98 13.24
N ALA A 166 -1.68 -6.01 13.82
CA ALA A 166 -1.30 -6.53 15.13
C ALA A 166 0.14 -7.05 15.13
N HIS A 167 0.53 -7.80 14.09
CA HIS A 167 1.92 -8.24 13.92
C HIS A 167 2.87 -7.07 13.75
N LEU A 168 2.53 -6.08 12.92
CA LEU A 168 3.37 -4.90 12.72
C LEU A 168 3.63 -4.19 14.05
N LEU A 169 2.58 -3.94 14.84
CA LEU A 169 2.70 -3.30 16.15
C LEU A 169 3.57 -4.13 17.11
N SER A 170 3.49 -5.46 17.07
CA SER A 170 4.30 -6.34 17.92
C SER A 170 5.81 -6.29 17.64
N LEU A 171 6.23 -5.81 16.47
CA LEU A 171 7.64 -5.71 16.08
C LEU A 171 8.34 -4.46 16.64
N PHE A 172 7.59 -3.52 17.21
CA PHE A 172 8.12 -2.27 17.75
C PHE A 172 7.74 -2.14 19.23
N ASP A 173 8.69 -1.68 20.02
CA ASP A 173 8.38 -1.18 21.35
C ASP A 173 7.78 0.22 21.20
N TYR A 174 6.49 0.35 21.47
CA TYR A 174 5.77 1.62 21.38
C TYR A 174 5.04 1.91 22.69
N LYS A 175 4.88 3.20 22.99
CA LYS A 175 4.13 3.67 24.14
C LYS A 175 2.80 4.23 23.67
N ASP A 176 1.76 4.00 24.46
CA ASP A 176 0.51 4.72 24.28
C ASP A 176 0.72 6.19 24.67
N LEU A 177 0.56 7.08 23.69
CA LEU A 177 0.67 8.53 23.83
C LEU A 177 -0.69 9.19 23.61
N THR A 178 -1.79 8.46 23.80
CA THR A 178 -3.14 9.02 23.67
C THR A 178 -3.24 10.24 24.58
N PRO A 179 -3.42 11.45 24.03
CA PRO A 179 -3.51 12.65 24.84
C PRO A 179 -4.77 12.61 25.69
N GLU A 180 -4.68 13.14 26.90
CA GLU A 180 -5.85 13.34 27.78
C GLU A 180 -6.91 14.18 27.05
N PRO A 181 -8.21 13.91 27.28
CA PRO A 181 -9.29 14.70 26.70
C PRO A 181 -9.09 16.19 26.99
N VAL A 182 -8.96 16.99 25.94
CA VAL A 182 -8.86 18.45 26.07
C VAL A 182 -10.24 19.01 26.38
N ILE A 183 -10.39 19.65 27.54
CA ILE A 183 -11.59 20.41 27.88
C ILE A 183 -11.47 21.77 27.19
N LEU A 184 -12.39 22.05 26.27
CA LEU A 184 -12.48 23.37 25.63
C LEU A 184 -13.20 24.32 26.59
N GLU A 185 -12.45 25.20 27.25
CA GLU A 185 -13.02 26.26 28.10
C GLU A 185 -13.85 27.26 27.26
N GLU A 186 -14.73 28.01 27.93
CA GLU A 186 -15.49 29.07 27.26
C GLU A 186 -14.54 30.10 26.63
N ARG A 187 -14.89 30.58 25.44
CA ARG A 187 -14.08 31.58 24.75
C ARG A 187 -13.97 32.83 25.62
N PRO A 188 -12.77 33.41 25.76
CA PRO A 188 -12.63 34.69 26.44
C PRO A 188 -13.45 35.77 25.71
N PRO A 189 -13.94 36.80 26.43
CA PRO A 189 -14.69 37.89 25.83
C PRO A 189 -13.86 38.56 24.72
N GLN A 190 -14.38 38.54 23.49
CA GLN A 190 -13.72 39.15 22.34
C GLN A 190 -14.01 40.65 22.34
N ALA A 191 -13.01 41.48 22.63
CA ALA A 191 -13.13 42.93 22.57
C ALA A 191 -12.33 43.50 21.39
N GLY A 192 -12.93 44.43 20.63
CA GLY A 192 -12.21 45.36 19.75
C GLY A 192 -11.98 44.96 18.29
N TYR A 193 -12.37 43.75 17.86
CA TYR A 193 -12.26 43.36 16.44
C TYR A 193 -13.63 43.35 15.76
N VAL A 194 -13.83 44.28 14.82
CA VAL A 194 -14.97 44.27 13.91
C VAL A 194 -14.53 43.57 12.63
N ARG A 195 -15.15 42.42 12.32
CA ARG A 195 -14.88 41.73 11.05
C ARG A 195 -15.35 42.60 9.87
N PRO A 196 -14.60 42.63 8.75
CA PRO A 196 -15.11 43.20 7.51
C PRO A 196 -16.46 42.59 7.13
N PRO A 197 -17.32 43.35 6.44
CA PRO A 197 -18.57 42.84 5.89
C PRO A 197 -18.35 41.54 5.12
N MET A 198 -19.28 40.59 5.29
CA MET A 198 -19.20 39.30 4.61
C MET A 198 -19.30 39.48 3.07
N GLU A 199 -19.98 40.53 2.62
CA GLU A 199 -20.18 40.90 1.22
C GLU A 199 -18.87 41.25 0.49
N ASP A 200 -17.83 41.66 1.21
CA ASP A 200 -16.50 41.96 0.64
C ASP A 200 -15.69 40.68 0.33
N GLN A 201 -16.16 39.51 0.80
CA GLN A 201 -15.47 38.24 0.60
C GLN A 201 -16.04 37.50 -0.62
N THR A 202 -15.16 37.02 -1.48
CA THR A 202 -15.55 36.14 -2.59
C THR A 202 -15.71 34.71 -2.09
N PHE A 203 -16.96 34.27 -1.93
CA PHE A 203 -17.28 32.90 -1.53
C PHE A 203 -17.27 31.94 -2.72
N VAL A 204 -16.93 30.68 -2.43
CA VAL A 204 -17.14 29.58 -3.38
C VAL A 204 -18.66 29.43 -3.58
N PRO A 205 -19.17 29.36 -4.83
CA PRO A 205 -20.58 29.17 -5.09
C PRO A 205 -21.14 27.95 -4.35
N ASP A 206 -22.33 28.10 -3.76
CA ASP A 206 -22.98 27.00 -3.02
C ASP A 206 -23.68 26.02 -3.97
N THR A 207 -22.86 25.29 -4.70
CA THR A 207 -23.31 24.26 -5.65
C THR A 207 -23.98 23.08 -4.94
N VAL A 208 -23.80 22.93 -3.62
CA VAL A 208 -24.39 21.84 -2.84
C VAL A 208 -25.88 22.07 -2.66
N THR A 209 -26.28 23.29 -2.29
CA THR A 209 -27.68 23.65 -2.14
C THR A 209 -28.43 23.60 -3.48
N GLU A 210 -27.77 23.99 -4.57
CA GLU A 210 -28.32 23.86 -5.94
C GLU A 210 -28.57 22.39 -6.34
N LEU A 211 -27.63 21.49 -6.03
CA LEU A 211 -27.75 20.06 -6.34
C LEU A 211 -28.78 19.33 -5.45
N LEU A 212 -29.00 19.79 -4.22
CA LEU A 212 -30.00 19.23 -3.33
C LEU A 212 -31.42 19.70 -3.66
N SER A 213 -31.57 20.92 -4.17
CA SER A 213 -32.85 21.48 -4.63
C SER A 213 -33.27 21.00 -6.03
N SER A 214 -32.34 20.48 -6.83
CA SER A 214 -32.63 19.91 -8.16
C SER A 214 -32.95 18.40 -8.15
N LYS A 215 -33.00 17.74 -6.98
CA LYS A 215 -33.45 16.34 -6.91
C LYS A 215 -34.99 16.28 -6.84
N PRO A 216 -35.69 15.72 -7.84
CA PRO A 216 -37.10 15.39 -7.67
C PRO A 216 -37.25 14.33 -6.58
N GLU A 217 -38.31 14.44 -5.79
CA GLU A 217 -38.75 13.45 -4.80
C GLU A 217 -39.07 12.11 -5.48
N ASP A 218 -38.07 11.26 -5.70
CA ASP A 218 -38.31 9.87 -6.09
C ASP A 218 -38.60 9.00 -4.86
N SER A 219 -39.90 8.85 -4.62
CA SER A 219 -40.58 7.62 -4.19
C SER A 219 -40.20 6.99 -2.85
N GLU A 220 -40.79 7.50 -1.76
CA GLU A 220 -41.36 6.61 -0.74
C GLU A 220 -42.61 5.93 -1.33
N LYS A 221 -42.41 4.75 -1.91
CA LYS A 221 -43.43 3.69 -2.06
C LYS A 221 -42.74 2.38 -2.48
N SER A 222 -42.30 1.60 -1.50
CA SER A 222 -42.69 0.20 -1.30
C SER A 222 -42.13 -0.34 0.01
#